data_AF-A0A957DHG7-F1
#
_entry.id   AF-A0A957DHG7-F1
#
_cell.length_a   1.000
_cell.length_b   1.000
_cell.length_c   1.000
_cell.angle_alpha   90.00
_cell.angle_beta   90.00
_cell.angle_gamma   90.00
#
_symmetry.space_group_name_H-M   'P 1'
#
loop_
_entity.id
_entity.type
_entity.pdbx_description
1 polymer ?
#
loop_
_entity_poly.entity_id
_entity_poly.type
_entity_poly.pdbx_seq_one_letter_code
_entity_poly.pdbx_strand_id
1 'polypeptide(L)'
;MTTKPIFVKRLIIPSEHGAWVWLFVPYVVGLLVAPRLAGPTTHAGLAAMLVGLGGLSAFLLRQPATAWMRMRQGRGNLALAPLAAGWTAGLAFLALLCFLGLLLLGRTALFSLMGVG
;
A
#
# COMPACT_ATOMS: atom_id res chain seq x y z
N MET A 1 14.78 -13.60 37.52
CA MET A 1 13.72 -13.11 36.63
C MET A 1 13.87 -11.60 36.52
N THR A 2 14.37 -11.11 35.39
CA THR A 2 14.71 -9.70 35.22
C THR A 2 13.91 -9.17 34.04
N THR A 3 13.03 -8.22 34.30
CA THR A 3 12.02 -7.69 33.40
C THR A 3 12.66 -6.99 32.19
N LYS A 4 12.30 -7.44 30.98
CA LYS A 4 12.68 -6.79 29.71
C LYS A 4 11.97 -5.43 29.61
N PRO A 5 12.68 -4.30 29.43
CA PRO A 5 12.03 -3.06 29.03
C PRO A 5 11.74 -3.13 27.52
N ILE A 6 10.50 -3.44 27.14
CA ILE A 6 10.03 -3.50 25.73
C ILE A 6 9.58 -2.10 25.24
N PHE A 7 9.94 -1.00 25.91
CA PHE A 7 9.46 0.32 25.51
C PHE A 7 10.55 1.38 25.57
N VAL A 8 11.44 1.35 24.57
CA VAL A 8 12.27 2.52 24.24
C VAL A 8 11.38 3.52 23.51
N LYS A 9 10.75 4.41 24.27
CA LYS A 9 9.86 5.47 23.80
C LYS A 9 10.67 6.60 23.17
N ARG A 10 11.45 6.31 22.12
CA ARG A 10 12.04 7.35 21.28
C ARG A 10 11.01 7.69 20.23
N LEU A 11 10.28 8.79 20.45
CA LEU A 11 9.43 9.39 19.44
C LEU A 11 10.36 9.91 18.33
N ILE A 12 10.75 9.02 17.43
CA ILE A 12 11.39 9.40 16.18
C ILE A 12 10.26 10.01 15.37
N ILE A 13 10.12 11.33 15.42
CA ILE A 13 9.24 12.06 14.52
C ILE A 13 9.93 11.99 13.14
N PRO A 14 9.37 11.24 12.17
CA PRO A 14 9.93 11.20 10.82
C PRO A 14 10.00 12.62 10.24
N SER A 15 11.15 13.04 9.74
CA SER A 15 11.36 14.33 9.06
C SER A 15 10.46 14.56 7.84
N GLU A 16 9.81 13.51 7.35
CA GLU A 16 9.13 13.49 6.05
C GLU A 16 7.68 13.98 6.09
N HIS A 17 7.12 14.43 7.23
CA HIS A 17 5.66 14.59 7.43
C HIS A 17 4.92 15.45 6.40
N GLY A 18 5.56 16.48 5.83
CA GLY A 18 4.93 17.36 4.84
C GLY A 18 4.67 16.71 3.48
N ALA A 19 5.53 15.80 3.02
CA ALA A 19 5.41 15.20 1.69
C ALA A 19 4.25 14.19 1.58
N TRP A 20 3.75 13.70 2.72
CA TRP A 20 2.73 12.65 2.75
C TRP A 20 1.36 13.23 2.43
N VAL A 21 1.07 14.43 2.93
CA VAL A 21 -0.19 15.14 2.62
C VAL A 21 -0.29 15.44 1.12
N TRP A 22 0.82 15.83 0.49
CA TRP A 22 0.89 16.09 -0.95
C TRP A 22 0.57 14.87 -1.82
N LEU A 23 0.90 13.65 -1.37
CA LEU A 23 0.56 12.41 -2.08
C LEU A 23 -0.82 11.88 -1.67
N PHE A 24 -1.17 11.99 -0.39
CA PHE A 24 -2.36 11.36 0.18
C PHE A 24 -3.65 12.11 -0.19
N VAL A 25 -3.60 13.44 -0.23
CA VAL A 25 -4.77 14.27 -0.61
C VAL A 25 -5.23 13.97 -2.05
N PRO A 26 -4.40 14.09 -3.10
CA PRO A 26 -4.86 13.78 -4.46
C PRO A 26 -5.25 12.32 -4.62
N TYR A 27 -4.62 11.40 -3.87
CA TYR A 27 -4.98 9.99 -3.86
C TYR A 27 -6.42 9.76 -3.33
N VAL A 28 -6.75 10.32 -2.17
CA VAL A 28 -8.09 10.19 -1.58
C VAL A 28 -9.14 10.91 -2.44
N VAL A 29 -8.82 12.11 -2.94
CA VAL A 29 -9.71 12.84 -3.85
C VAL A 29 -9.97 12.02 -5.11
N GLY A 30 -8.92 11.48 -5.74
CA GLY A 30 -9.05 10.60 -6.90
C GLY A 30 -9.91 9.37 -6.62
N LEU A 31 -9.72 8.71 -5.47
CA LEU A 31 -10.49 7.55 -5.05
C LEU A 31 -12.00 7.85 -4.90
N LEU A 32 -12.34 9.05 -4.40
CA LEU A 32 -13.72 9.47 -4.21
C LEU A 32 -14.38 10.01 -5.48
N VAL A 33 -13.60 10.62 -6.37
CA VAL A 33 -14.10 11.25 -7.60
C VAL A 33 -14.21 10.24 -8.75
N ALA A 34 -13.23 9.34 -8.90
CA ALA A 34 -13.16 8.42 -10.03
C ALA A 34 -14.42 7.55 -10.24
N PRO A 35 -15.04 6.95 -9.20
CA PRO A 35 -16.28 6.19 -9.37
C PRO A 35 -17.45 7.04 -9.87
N ARG A 36 -17.49 8.33 -9.52
CA ARG A 36 -18.56 9.25 -9.92
C ARG A 36 -18.43 9.70 -11.37
N LEU A 37 -17.20 9.73 -11.89
CA LEU A 37 -16.90 10.11 -13.28
C LEU A 37 -16.96 8.94 -14.26
N ALA A 38 -16.82 7.70 -13.77
CA ALA A 38 -16.70 6.50 -14.60
C ALA A 38 -18.00 6.02 -15.29
N GLY A 39 -19.12 6.75 -15.14
CA GLY A 39 -20.41 6.36 -15.71
C GLY A 39 -20.92 4.99 -15.20
N PRO A 40 -21.94 4.38 -15.83
CA PRO A 40 -22.47 3.07 -15.44
C PRO A 40 -21.57 1.91 -15.90
N THR A 41 -20.24 2.06 -15.78
CA THR A 41 -19.33 0.92 -15.96
C THR A 41 -19.50 -0.02 -14.78
N THR A 42 -19.81 -1.28 -15.07
CA THR A 42 -20.31 -2.26 -14.10
C THR A 42 -19.33 -2.53 -12.94
N HIS A 43 -18.08 -2.08 -13.03
CA HIS A 43 -17.00 -2.41 -12.10
C HIS A 43 -16.18 -1.22 -11.56
N ALA A 44 -16.62 0.04 -11.77
CA ALA A 44 -15.87 1.22 -11.32
C ALA A 44 -15.61 1.25 -9.80
N GLY A 45 -16.60 0.84 -8.99
CA GLY A 45 -16.45 0.79 -7.52
C GLY A 45 -15.41 -0.23 -7.06
N LEU A 46 -15.38 -1.41 -7.69
CA LEU A 46 -14.38 -2.44 -7.41
C LEU A 46 -12.98 -1.98 -7.83
N ALA A 47 -12.85 -1.37 -9.01
CA ALA A 47 -11.60 -0.80 -9.48
C ALA A 47 -11.05 0.24 -8.49
N ALA A 48 -11.91 1.16 -8.03
CA ALA A 48 -11.54 2.15 -7.04
C ALA A 48 -11.10 1.48 -5.73
N MET A 49 -11.83 0.49 -5.22
CA MET A 49 -11.43 -0.23 -3.99
C MET A 49 -10.05 -0.89 -4.14
N LEU A 50 -9.78 -1.54 -5.27
CA LEU A 50 -8.48 -2.18 -5.54
C LEU A 50 -7.35 -1.15 -5.66
N VAL A 51 -7.58 -0.02 -6.34
CA VAL A 51 -6.62 1.10 -6.36
C VAL A 51 -6.40 1.62 -4.94
N GLY A 52 -7.47 1.83 -4.19
CA GLY A 52 -7.49 2.35 -2.82
C GLY A 52 -6.71 1.49 -1.82
N LEU A 53 -6.91 0.18 -1.86
CA LEU A 53 -6.21 -0.76 -0.98
C LEU A 53 -4.78 -1.04 -1.47
N GLY A 54 -4.61 -1.26 -2.77
CA GLY A 54 -3.31 -1.58 -3.37
C GLY A 54 -2.33 -0.41 -3.26
N GLY A 55 -2.77 0.79 -3.61
CA GLY A 55 -1.99 2.02 -3.51
C GLY A 55 -1.61 2.35 -2.07
N LEU A 56 -2.54 2.21 -1.12
CA LEU A 56 -2.27 2.44 0.30
C LEU A 56 -1.27 1.40 0.85
N SER A 57 -1.44 0.14 0.48
CA SER A 57 -0.53 -0.94 0.87
C SER A 57 0.88 -0.69 0.34
N ALA A 58 1.03 -0.33 -0.94
CA ALA A 58 2.31 0.01 -1.56
C ALA A 58 2.92 1.28 -0.93
N PHE A 59 2.10 2.25 -0.55
CA PHE A 59 2.53 3.47 0.11
C PHE A 59 3.09 3.19 1.52
N LEU A 60 2.37 2.37 2.31
CA LEU A 60 2.76 1.95 3.66
C LEU A 60 4.00 1.04 3.66
N LEU A 61 4.17 0.22 2.61
CA LEU A 61 5.31 -0.70 2.44
C LEU A 61 6.68 -0.01 2.58
N ARG A 62 6.78 1.28 2.22
CA ARG A 62 8.04 2.02 2.16
C ARG A 62 8.76 2.08 3.51
N GLN A 63 8.04 2.18 4.62
CA GLN A 63 8.65 2.25 5.95
C GLN A 63 9.21 0.91 6.46
N PRO A 64 8.44 -0.20 6.49
CA PRO A 64 8.98 -1.49 6.89
C PRO A 64 10.03 -2.02 5.89
N ALA A 65 9.89 -1.75 4.60
CA ALA A 65 10.87 -2.17 3.59
C ALA A 65 12.22 -1.47 3.79
N THR A 66 12.23 -0.16 4.00
CA THR A 66 13.46 0.60 4.27
C THR A 66 14.07 0.20 5.62
N ALA A 67 13.25 -0.01 6.66
CA ALA A 67 13.74 -0.50 7.95
C ALA A 67 14.39 -1.88 7.82
N TRP A 68 13.75 -2.81 7.11
CA TRP A 68 14.29 -4.15 6.85
C TRP A 68 15.60 -4.11 6.06
N MET A 69 15.68 -3.30 5.01
CA MET A 69 16.90 -3.10 4.23
C MET A 69 18.04 -2.53 5.07
N ARG A 70 17.77 -1.55 5.94
CA ARG A 70 18.77 -1.00 6.87
C ARG A 70 19.27 -2.04 7.85
N MET A 71 18.40 -2.91 8.38
CA MET A 71 18.79 -4.01 9.26
C MET A 71 19.66 -5.03 8.51
N ARG A 72 19.33 -5.38 7.27
CA ARG A 72 20.16 -6.26 6.42
C ARG A 72 21.56 -5.69 6.14
N GLN A 73 21.68 -4.36 6.07
CA GLN A 73 22.97 -3.67 5.95
C GLN A 73 23.74 -3.55 7.28
N GLY A 74 23.28 -4.20 8.36
CA GLY A 74 23.87 -4.13 9.69
C GLY A 74 23.59 -2.81 10.43
N ARG A 75 22.77 -1.92 9.88
CA ARG A 75 22.45 -0.58 10.43
C ARG A 75 21.12 -0.58 11.18
N GLY A 76 20.92 -1.52 12.10
CA GLY A 76 19.69 -1.61 12.90
C GLY A 76 19.65 -2.82 13.84
N ASN A 77 18.55 -2.93 14.59
CA ASN A 77 18.35 -4.05 15.50
C ASN A 77 17.89 -5.30 14.73
N LEU A 78 18.79 -6.29 14.58
CA LEU A 78 18.50 -7.56 13.90
C LEU A 78 17.37 -8.37 14.55
N ALA A 79 17.10 -8.19 15.84
CA ALA A 79 16.00 -8.86 16.52
C ALA A 79 14.62 -8.45 15.97
N LEU A 80 14.51 -7.28 15.34
CA LEU A 80 13.27 -6.78 14.72
C LEU A 80 13.22 -7.04 13.21
N ALA A 81 14.28 -7.60 12.62
CA ALA A 81 14.36 -7.90 11.20
C ALA A 81 13.24 -8.83 10.68
N PRO A 82 12.88 -9.94 11.36
CA PRO A 82 11.80 -10.81 10.86
C PRO A 82 10.44 -10.13 10.91
N LEU A 83 10.20 -9.24 11.88
CA LEU A 83 8.96 -8.47 11.98
C LEU A 83 8.86 -7.46 10.83
N ALA A 84 9.95 -6.72 10.56
CA ALA A 84 10.00 -5.77 9.44
C ALA A 84 9.85 -6.49 8.09
N ALA A 85 10.47 -7.67 7.94
CA ALA A 85 10.31 -8.52 6.75
C ALA A 85 8.85 -8.99 6.59
N GLY A 86 8.21 -9.44 7.66
CA GLY A 86 6.83 -9.91 7.65
C GLY A 86 5.84 -8.83 7.20
N TRP A 87 5.93 -7.63 7.77
CA TRP A 87 5.12 -6.48 7.33
C TRP A 87 5.40 -6.07 5.90
N THR A 88 6.67 -6.11 5.48
CA THR A 88 7.06 -5.83 4.09
C THR A 88 6.42 -6.84 3.13
N ALA A 89 6.56 -8.13 3.42
CA ALA A 89 6.00 -9.19 2.59
C ALA A 89 4.47 -9.12 2.54
N GLY A 90 3.80 -8.91 3.66
CA GLY A 90 2.33 -8.82 3.73
C GLY A 90 1.76 -7.65 2.93
N LEU A 91 2.33 -6.45 3.08
CA LEU A 91 1.90 -5.27 2.33
C LEU A 91 2.23 -5.39 0.84
N ALA A 92 3.37 -5.97 0.48
CA ALA A 92 3.74 -6.23 -0.91
C ALA A 92 2.80 -7.26 -1.56
N PHE A 93 2.45 -8.32 -0.83
CA PHE A 93 1.52 -9.34 -1.30
C PHE A 93 0.11 -8.77 -1.52
N LEU A 94 -0.39 -7.97 -0.58
CA LEU A 94 -1.69 -7.31 -0.73
C LEU A 94 -1.71 -6.33 -1.91
N ALA A 95 -0.66 -5.54 -2.08
CA ALA A 95 -0.51 -4.65 -3.23
C ALA A 95 -0.47 -5.43 -4.55
N LEU A 96 0.23 -6.56 -4.59
CA LEU A 96 0.31 -7.43 -5.76
C LEU A 96 -1.06 -8.04 -6.11
N LEU A 97 -1.82 -8.52 -5.11
CA LEU A 97 -3.18 -9.03 -5.33
C LEU A 97 -4.10 -7.95 -5.91
N CYS A 98 -4.04 -6.73 -5.37
CA CYS A 98 -4.84 -5.61 -5.89
C CYS A 98 -4.45 -5.27 -7.32
N PHE A 99 -3.16 -5.25 -7.63
CA PHE A 99 -2.64 -5.00 -8.97
C PHE A 99 -3.09 -6.07 -9.98
N LEU A 100 -3.00 -7.35 -9.62
CA LEU A 100 -3.50 -8.45 -10.45
C LEU A 100 -5.00 -8.34 -10.66
N GLY A 101 -5.77 -8.01 -9.61
CA GLY A 101 -7.20 -7.75 -9.71
C GLY A 101 -7.54 -6.64 -10.71
N LEU A 102 -6.78 -5.54 -10.70
CA LEU A 102 -6.93 -4.44 -11.66
C LEU A 102 -6.62 -4.85 -13.09
N LEU A 103 -5.56 -5.66 -13.31
CA LEU A 103 -5.23 -6.18 -14.65
C LEU A 103 -6.35 -7.07 -15.21
N LEU A 104 -6.91 -7.94 -14.37
CA LEU A 104 -8.04 -8.80 -14.75
C LEU A 104 -9.29 -7.97 -15.06
N LEU A 105 -9.55 -6.92 -14.27
CA LEU A 105 -10.68 -6.03 -14.48
C LEU A 105 -10.53 -5.20 -15.77
N GLY A 106 -9.33 -4.67 -16.03
CA GLY A 106 -9.02 -3.95 -17.27
C GLY A 106 -9.20 -4.83 -18.50
N ARG A 107 -8.78 -6.11 -18.42
CA ARG A 107 -9.05 -7.10 -19.47
C ARG A 107 -10.55 -7.26 -19.74
N THR A 108 -11.38 -7.40 -18.70
CA THR A 108 -12.84 -7.52 -18.88
C THR A 108 -13.48 -6.26 -19.47
N ALA A 109 -13.00 -5.07 -19.08
CA ALA A 109 -13.48 -3.81 -19.62
C ALA A 109 -13.20 -3.67 -21.12
N LEU A 110 -12.01 -4.11 -21.58
CA LEU A 110 -11.66 -4.12 -23.00
C LEU A 110 -12.57 -5.04 -23.82
N PHE A 111 -12.87 -6.25 -23.32
CA PHE A 111 -13.78 -7.16 -24.03
C PHE A 111 -15.20 -6.61 -24.13
N SER A 112 -15.69 -5.99 -23.05
CA SER A 112 -17.00 -5.33 -23.05
C SER A 112 -17.09 -4.20 -24.08
N LEU A 113 -16.01 -3.42 -24.24
CA LEU A 113 -15.94 -2.31 -25.21
C LEU A 113 -15.84 -2.80 -26.66
N MET A 114 -15.28 -4.00 -26.88
CA MET A 114 -15.18 -4.63 -28.19
C MET A 114 -16.46 -5.37 -28.63
N GLY A 115 -17.52 -5.37 -27.81
CA GLY A 115 -18.81 -5.98 -28.17
C GLY A 115 -18.80 -7.52 -28.24
N VAL A 116 -17.77 -8.17 -27.68
CA VAL A 116 -17.66 -9.62 -27.60
C VAL A 116 -18.04 -10.04 -26.19
N GLY A 117 -19.34 -10.23 -25.96
CA GLY A 117 -19.92 -10.65 -24.68
C GLY A 117 -21.10 -11.57 -24.91
#